data_AF-A0A3A0BDU8-F1
#
_entry.id   AF-A0A3A0BDU8-F1
#
_cell.length_a   1.000
_cell.length_b   1.000
_cell.length_c   1.000
_cell.angle_alpha   90.00
_cell.angle_beta   90.00
_cell.angle_gamma   90.00
#
_symmetry.space_group_name_H-M   'P 1'
#
loop_
_entity.id
_entity.type
_entity.pdbx_description
1 polymer ?
#
loop_
_entity_poly.entity_id
_entity_poly.type
_entity_poly.pdbx_seq_one_letter_code
_entity_poly.pdbx_strand_id
1 'polypeptide(L)' 'MRSLEDIRILDITRALAGPYCTMMLGDLGADVIKVERPVSGDESRGWGPPFV' A
#
# COMPACT_ATOMS: atom_id res chain seq x y z
N MET A 1 15.00 8.77 14.42
CA MET A 1 14.48 9.74 13.44
C MET A 1 14.50 9.08 12.08
N ARG A 2 13.32 8.73 11.57
CA ARG A 2 13.15 8.22 10.20
C ARG A 2 12.81 9.39 9.27
N SER A 3 13.15 9.27 8.00
CA SER A 3 13.03 10.38 7.04
C SER A 3 11.60 10.88 6.84
N LEU A 4 10.57 10.06 7.11
CA LEU A 4 9.15 10.38 6.89
C LEU A 4 8.26 10.17 8.14
N GLU A 5 8.84 10.18 9.35
CA GLU A 5 8.18 9.79 10.62
C GLU A 5 6.86 10.52 10.94
N ASP A 6 6.68 11.77 10.48
CA ASP A 6 5.48 12.59 10.74
C ASP A 6 4.61 12.81 9.48
N ILE A 7 4.82 12.00 8.43
CA ILE A 7 4.07 12.11 7.18
C ILE A 7 2.97 11.05 7.15
N ARG A 8 1.71 11.49 7.00
CA ARG A 8 0.56 10.62 6.74
C ARG A 8 0.20 10.59 5.26
N ILE A 9 0.08 9.41 4.69
CA ILE A 9 -0.20 9.19 3.26
C ILE A 9 -1.51 8.43 3.11
N LEU A 10 -2.38 8.94 2.22
CA LEU A 10 -3.54 8.20 1.75
C LEU A 10 -3.18 7.44 0.48
N ASP A 11 -3.11 6.12 0.56
CA ASP A 11 -2.74 5.26 -0.56
C ASP A 11 -3.98 4.67 -1.26
N ILE A 12 -4.37 5.32 -2.35
CA ILE A 12 -5.43 4.90 -3.28
C ILE A 12 -4.88 4.13 -4.50
N THR A 13 -3.60 3.76 -4.48
CA THR A 13 -2.97 3.03 -5.58
C THR A 13 -3.39 1.57 -5.61
N ARG A 14 -3.04 0.84 -6.67
CA ARG A 14 -3.45 -0.55 -6.89
C ARG A 14 -2.37 -1.36 -7.58
N ALA A 15 -2.54 -2.67 -7.61
CA ALA A 15 -1.67 -3.61 -8.30
C ALA A 15 -0.25 -3.61 -7.70
N LEU A 16 0.76 -3.15 -8.45
CA LEU A 16 2.17 -3.29 -8.04
C LEU A 16 2.89 -1.96 -7.85
N ALA A 17 2.98 -1.14 -8.90
CA ALA A 17 3.90 0.01 -8.89
C ALA A 17 3.60 1.02 -7.77
N GLY A 18 2.33 1.32 -7.54
CA GLY A 18 1.89 2.22 -6.48
C GLY A 18 2.09 1.64 -5.08
N PRO A 19 1.54 0.44 -4.77
CA PRO A 19 1.75 -0.19 -3.47
C PRO A 19 3.22 -0.43 -3.14
N TYR A 20 4.06 -0.70 -4.13
CA TYR A 20 5.50 -0.84 -3.94
C TYR A 20 6.15 0.50 -3.55
N CYS A 21 5.78 1.59 -4.21
CA CYS A 21 6.24 2.93 -3.84
C CYS A 21 5.83 3.29 -2.41
N THR A 22 4.55 3.13 -2.07
CA THR A 22 4.02 3.51 -0.76
C THR A 22 4.52 2.60 0.36
N MET A 23 4.80 1.32 0.07
CA MET A 23 5.53 0.41 0.97
C MET A 23 6.91 0.98 1.33
N MET A 24 7.70 1.41 0.33
CA MET A 24 9.01 2.03 0.59
C MET A 24 8.88 3.33 1.41
N LEU A 25 7.84 4.13 1.21
CA LEU A 25 7.59 5.32 2.02
C LEU A 25 7.24 4.95 3.47
N GLY A 26 6.49 3.86 3.68
CA GLY A 26 6.22 3.30 5.01
C GLY A 26 7.49 2.81 5.71
N ASP A 27 8.39 2.13 4.98
CA ASP A 27 9.70 1.71 5.50
C ASP A 27 10.55 2.92 5.95
N LEU A 28 10.42 4.05 5.25
CA LEU A 28 11.04 5.33 5.59
C LEU A 28 10.32 6.09 6.72
N GLY A 29 9.26 5.52 7.30
CA GLY A 29 8.60 6.01 8.52
C GLY A 29 7.23 6.64 8.32
N ALA A 30 6.68 6.69 7.11
CA ALA A 30 5.36 7.29 6.88
C ALA A 30 4.22 6.44 7.46
N ASP A 31 3.16 7.10 7.94
CA ASP A 31 1.88 6.47 8.29
C ASP A 31 1.01 6.34 7.03
N VAL A 32 1.03 5.15 6.42
CA VAL A 32 0.36 4.88 5.14
C VAL A 32 -0.99 4.21 5.37
N ILE A 33 -2.08 4.93 5.06
CA ILE A 33 -3.44 4.41 5.11
C ILE A 33 -3.84 3.93 3.72
N LYS A 34 -3.93 2.61 3.53
CA LYS A 34 -4.41 2.01 2.30
C LYS A 34 -5.94 2.11 2.22
N VAL A 35 -6.44 2.82 1.21
CA VAL A 35 -7.88 2.87 0.90
C VAL A 35 -8.15 1.95 -0.27
N GLU A 36 -9.10 1.05 -0.09
CA GLU A 36 -9.46 0.05 -1.08
C GLU A 36 -10.96 0.03 -1.33
N ARG A 37 -11.36 -0.62 -2.42
CA ARG A 37 -12.78 -0.81 -2.75
C ARG A 37 -13.42 -1.68 -1.65
N PRO A 38 -14.63 -1.32 -1.17
CA PRO A 38 -15.40 -2.20 -0.30
C PRO A 38 -15.56 -3.58 -0.93
N VAL A 39 -15.52 -4.63 -0.11
CA VAL A 39 -15.67 -6.04 -0.49
C VAL A 39 -14.49 -6.60 -1.31
N SER A 40 -14.14 -6.01 -2.46
CA SER A 40 -13.16 -6.60 -3.38
C SER A 40 -11.70 -6.30 -3.01
N GLY A 41 -11.43 -5.17 -2.36
CA GLY A 41 -10.07 -4.71 -2.11
C GLY A 41 -9.28 -4.36 -3.37
N ASP A 42 -7.96 -4.32 -3.24
CA ASP A 42 -6.95 -4.30 -4.31
C ASP A 42 -6.92 -5.66 -5.04
N GLU A 43 -6.71 -5.64 -6.35
CA GLU A 43 -6.70 -6.83 -7.22
C GLU A 43 -5.57 -7.79 -6.86
N SER A 44 -4.47 -7.27 -6.33
CA SER A 44 -3.32 -8.07 -5.87
C SER A 44 -3.67 -9.05 -4.75
N ARG A 45 -4.78 -8.84 -4.02
CA ARG A 45 -5.28 -9.78 -3.01
C ARG A 45 -5.70 -11.14 -3.58
N GLY A 46 -6.09 -11.17 -4.86
CA GLY A 46 -6.43 -12.38 -5.59
C GLY A 46 -5.33 -12.85 -6.55
N TRP A 47 -4.20 -12.16 -6.61
CA TRP A 47 -3.08 -12.59 -7.44
C TRP A 47 -2.37 -13.78 -6.78
N GLY A 48 -2.18 -14.86 -7.54
CA GLY A 48 -1.45 -16.03 -7.08
C GLY A 48 0.07 -15.92 -7.23
N PRO A 49 0.83 -16.91 -6.70
CA PRO A 49 0.32 -18.15 -6.10
C PRO A 49 -0.07 -18.02 -4.61
N PRO A 50 -1.02 -18.86 -4.15
CA PRO A 50 -1.83 -19.79 -4.94
C PRO A 50 -2.95 -19.04 -5.69
N PHE A 51 -3.20 -19.40 -6.95
CA PHE A 51 -4.40 -18.93 -7.67
C PHE A 51 -5.60 -19.61 -6.99
N VAL A 52 -6.29 -18.92 -6.09
CA VAL A 52 -7.45 -19.46 -5.32
C VAL A 52 -8.74 -19.14 -6.04
#